data_AF-A0A9J6DXI1-F1
#
_entry.id   AF-A0A9J6DXI1-F1
#
_cell.length_a   1.000
_cell.length_b   1.000
_cell.length_c   1.000
_cell.angle_alpha   90.00
_cell.angle_beta   90.00
_cell.angle_gamma   90.00
#
_symmetry.space_group_name_H-M   'P 1'
#
loop_
_entity.id
_entity.type
_entity.pdbx_description
1 polymer ?
#
loop_
_entity_poly.entity_id
_entity_poly.type
_entity_poly.pdbx_seq_one_letter_code
_entity_poly.pdbx_strand_id
1 'polypeptide(L)'
;MAGSSRAVTAADAGCGFSCTSLPKDYRLILPPLPTVEGLRRTLVPHCDIAARPYENNDFRKPLKELGIIQEVSGIGAYQMSHVWLLNVRTDEAKNTLLDAGLLSVKDQRCVSR
;
A
#
# COMPACT_ATOMS: atom_id res chain seq x y z
N MET A 1 14.40 -2.76 -40.04
CA MET A 1 14.72 -1.73 -39.02
C MET A 1 13.47 -1.51 -38.19
N ALA A 2 13.61 -1.61 -36.88
CA ALA A 2 12.53 -1.86 -35.92
C ALA A 2 11.55 -0.68 -35.78
N GLY A 3 10.25 -1.00 -35.85
CA GLY A 3 9.17 -0.09 -35.57
C GLY A 3 9.05 0.19 -34.07
N SER A 4 9.01 1.48 -33.71
CA SER A 4 8.67 1.90 -32.36
C SER A 4 7.16 1.74 -32.17
N SER A 5 6.76 0.78 -31.33
CA SER A 5 5.40 0.66 -30.80
C SER A 5 5.47 0.68 -29.28
N ARG A 6 5.20 1.84 -28.68
CA ARG A 6 4.85 2.06 -27.26
C ARG A 6 4.34 3.51 -27.17
N ALA A 7 3.22 3.84 -26.54
CA ALA A 7 2.56 3.18 -25.42
C ALA A 7 1.05 3.07 -25.69
N VAL A 8 0.46 1.93 -25.32
CA VAL A 8 -0.98 1.80 -25.16
C VAL A 8 -1.35 2.57 -23.89
N THR A 9 -2.19 3.59 -24.05
CA THR A 9 -2.85 4.29 -22.95
C THR A 9 -3.63 3.26 -22.14
N ALA A 10 -3.15 2.93 -20.94
CA ALA A 10 -3.89 2.10 -19.99
C ALA A 10 -5.04 2.92 -19.39
N ALA A 11 -6.02 3.26 -20.24
CA ALA A 11 -7.31 3.80 -19.82
C ALA A 11 -8.35 2.69 -19.59
N ASP A 12 -8.01 1.42 -19.86
CA ASP A 12 -8.97 0.30 -19.88
C ASP A 12 -8.67 -0.81 -18.85
N ALA A 13 -7.81 -0.56 -17.86
CA ALA A 13 -7.73 -1.43 -16.69
C ALA A 13 -8.68 -0.91 -15.62
N GLY A 14 -9.97 -1.18 -15.81
CA GLY A 14 -11.03 -0.78 -14.90
C GLY A 14 -10.76 -1.27 -13.47
N CYS A 15 -10.26 -0.37 -12.62
CA CYS A 15 -10.81 -0.14 -11.29
C CYS A 15 -10.26 1.16 -10.68
N GLY A 16 -10.90 2.28 -11.02
CA GLY A 16 -10.74 3.52 -10.27
C GLY A 16 -11.53 3.44 -8.97
N PHE A 17 -10.91 2.97 -7.88
CA PHE A 17 -11.56 3.01 -6.58
C PHE A 17 -11.45 4.41 -5.97
N SER A 18 -12.50 5.21 -6.18
CA SER A 18 -12.69 6.48 -5.50
C SER A 18 -13.05 6.26 -4.02
N CYS A 19 -12.41 7.00 -3.14
CA CYS A 19 -12.61 6.97 -1.70
C CYS A 19 -13.52 8.11 -1.25
N THR A 20 -14.66 7.78 -0.67
CA THR A 20 -15.70 8.72 -0.22
C THR A 20 -15.47 9.31 1.18
N SER A 21 -14.27 9.22 1.77
CA SER A 21 -14.04 9.69 3.15
C SER A 21 -12.69 10.37 3.41
N LEU A 22 -12.05 10.94 2.40
CA LEU A 22 -10.92 11.87 2.60
C LEU A 22 -11.41 13.32 2.40
N PRO A 23 -10.84 14.31 3.12
CA PRO A 23 -11.05 15.72 2.81
C PRO A 23 -10.83 15.94 1.31
N LYS A 24 -11.72 16.72 0.65
CA LYS A 24 -11.79 16.88 -0.82
C LYS A 24 -10.47 17.27 -1.50
N ASP A 25 -9.47 17.70 -0.71
CA ASP A 25 -8.18 18.20 -1.19
C ASP A 25 -7.02 17.19 -1.09
N TYR A 26 -7.21 15.98 -0.54
CA TYR A 26 -6.13 14.98 -0.46
C TYR A 26 -6.12 14.07 -1.70
N ARG A 27 -5.34 14.47 -2.73
CA ARG A 27 -5.10 13.64 -3.93
C ARG A 27 -4.02 12.58 -3.66
N LEU A 28 -4.44 11.35 -3.41
CA LEU A 28 -3.55 10.18 -3.45
C LEU A 28 -3.33 9.77 -4.91
N ILE A 29 -2.11 9.93 -5.42
CA ILE A 29 -1.72 9.34 -6.72
C ILE A 29 -1.24 7.92 -6.43
N LEU A 30 -2.07 6.93 -6.73
CA LEU A 30 -1.68 5.52 -6.59
C LEU A 30 -0.89 5.11 -7.84
N PRO A 31 0.31 4.55 -7.69
CA PRO A 31 1.01 3.94 -8.82
C PRO A 31 0.24 2.72 -9.33
N PRO A 32 0.43 2.32 -10.59
CA PRO A 32 -0.16 1.09 -11.10
C PRO A 32 0.29 -0.09 -10.23
N LEU A 33 -0.66 -0.76 -9.59
CA LEU A 33 -0.39 -1.94 -8.78
C LEU A 33 -0.38 -3.18 -9.67
N PRO A 34 0.42 -4.22 -9.36
CA PRO A 34 0.39 -5.46 -10.12
C PRO A 34 -1.00 -6.10 -9.96
N THR A 35 -1.73 -6.29 -11.06
CA THR A 35 -2.97 -7.06 -11.06
C THR A 35 -2.64 -8.54 -11.17
N VAL A 36 -2.10 -9.13 -10.11
CA VAL A 36 -1.80 -10.56 -10.04
C VAL A 36 -2.56 -11.14 -8.85
N GLU A 37 -3.10 -12.36 -8.97
CA GLU A 37 -3.74 -13.11 -7.87
C GLU A 37 -2.87 -13.19 -6.59
N GLY A 38 -1.56 -12.95 -6.73
CA GLY A 38 -0.61 -12.80 -5.64
C GLY A 38 -0.82 -11.58 -4.71
N LEU A 39 -1.66 -10.59 -5.07
CA LEU A 39 -2.00 -9.46 -4.20
C LEU A 39 -3.20 -9.71 -3.28
N ARG A 40 -3.83 -10.91 -3.31
CA ARG A 40 -5.00 -11.21 -2.48
C ARG A 40 -4.75 -10.89 -1.00
N ARG A 41 -3.55 -11.15 -0.50
CA ARG A 41 -3.11 -10.89 0.88
C ARG A 41 -2.05 -9.81 0.98
N THR A 42 -2.00 -8.93 0.00
CA THR A 42 -1.15 -7.76 -0.01
C THR A 42 -2.00 -6.54 0.29
N LEU A 43 -1.45 -5.65 1.11
CA LEU A 43 -1.93 -4.29 1.31
C LEU A 43 -0.88 -3.32 0.83
N VAL A 44 -1.35 -2.12 0.46
CA VAL A 44 -0.47 -1.06 -0.02
C VAL A 44 -0.50 0.11 0.96
N PRO A 45 0.28 0.07 2.06
CA PRO A 45 0.41 1.22 2.94
C PRO A 45 1.03 2.40 2.20
N HIS A 46 0.25 3.46 2.08
CA HIS A 46 0.68 4.75 1.56
C HIS A 46 1.02 5.66 2.74
N CYS A 47 2.30 5.82 3.00
CA CYS A 47 2.80 6.59 4.12
C CYS A 47 2.97 8.07 3.80
N ASP A 48 2.97 8.91 4.84
CA ASP A 48 3.15 10.35 4.70
C ASP A 48 4.55 10.68 4.18
N ILE A 49 4.63 11.53 3.17
CA ILE A 49 5.90 11.93 2.55
C ILE A 49 6.82 12.72 3.49
N ALA A 50 6.28 13.30 4.58
CA ALA A 50 7.02 14.11 5.53
C ALA A 50 8.03 13.30 6.38
N ALA A 51 7.74 12.02 6.65
CA ALA A 51 8.61 11.16 7.47
C ALA A 51 9.54 10.26 6.65
N ARG A 52 9.72 10.53 5.34
CA ARG A 52 10.72 9.83 4.53
C ARG A 52 12.15 10.07 5.06
N PRO A 53 13.08 9.11 4.90
CA PRO A 53 12.86 7.77 4.35
C PRO A 53 12.18 6.85 5.36
N TYR A 54 11.42 5.89 4.85
CA TYR A 54 10.90 4.77 5.63
C TYR A 54 11.81 3.56 5.46
N GLU A 55 11.87 2.72 6.49
CA GLU A 55 12.59 1.46 6.49
C GLU A 55 11.68 0.33 6.97
N ASN A 56 12.04 -0.92 6.64
CA ASN A 56 11.31 -2.11 7.09
C ASN A 56 11.08 -2.14 8.61
N ASN A 57 12.03 -1.61 9.39
CA ASN A 57 11.97 -1.63 10.85
C ASN A 57 10.90 -0.69 11.42
N ASP A 58 10.58 0.39 10.71
CA ASP A 58 9.58 1.39 11.16
C ASP A 58 8.19 0.78 11.32
N PHE A 59 7.88 -0.24 10.53
CA PHE A 59 6.58 -0.91 10.52
C PHE A 59 6.45 -1.99 11.60
N ARG A 60 7.54 -2.42 12.24
CA ARG A 60 7.50 -3.55 13.19
C ARG A 60 6.66 -3.25 14.42
N LYS A 61 6.86 -2.09 15.04
CA LYS A 61 6.14 -1.69 16.26
C LYS A 61 4.63 -1.55 15.98
N PRO A 62 4.19 -0.81 14.95
CA PRO A 62 2.77 -0.68 14.62
C PRO A 62 2.09 -2.03 14.30
N LEU A 63 2.77 -2.91 13.56
CA LEU A 63 2.25 -4.24 13.24
C LEU A 63 2.20 -5.17 14.47
N LYS A 64 3.09 -4.97 15.45
CA LYS A 64 3.06 -5.69 16.73
C LYS A 64 1.91 -5.19 17.62
N GLU A 65 1.67 -3.89 17.65
CA GLU A 65 0.55 -3.27 18.38
C GLU A 65 -0.81 -3.72 17.84
N LEU A 66 -0.91 -3.94 16.52
CA LEU A 66 -2.08 -4.55 15.88
C LEU A 66 -2.16 -6.09 16.05
N GLY A 67 -1.17 -6.73 16.68
CA GLY A 67 -1.18 -8.18 16.91
C GLY A 67 -0.89 -9.05 15.68
N ILE A 68 -0.57 -8.45 14.53
CA ILE A 68 -0.44 -9.13 13.24
C ILE A 68 1.01 -9.34 12.79
N ILE A 69 2.01 -8.91 13.57
CA ILE A 69 3.43 -9.01 13.17
C ILE A 69 3.85 -10.44 12.80
N GLN A 70 3.26 -11.46 13.43
CA GLN A 70 3.52 -12.87 13.12
C GLN A 70 2.84 -13.33 11.82
N GLU A 71 1.82 -12.60 11.36
CA GLU A 71 1.10 -12.87 10.13
C GLU A 71 1.77 -12.19 8.92
N VAL A 72 2.75 -11.32 9.13
CA VAL A 72 3.49 -10.65 8.06
C VAL A 72 4.41 -11.65 7.36
N SER A 73 4.19 -11.88 6.07
CA SER A 73 5.04 -12.71 5.22
C SER A 73 6.14 -11.91 4.51
N GLY A 74 5.95 -10.61 4.33
CA GLY A 74 6.96 -9.72 3.79
C GLY A 74 6.52 -8.27 3.78
N ILE A 75 7.48 -7.36 3.86
CA ILE A 75 7.26 -5.93 3.69
C ILE A 75 8.41 -5.35 2.85
N GLY A 76 8.09 -4.46 1.92
CA GLY A 76 9.09 -3.86 1.04
C GLY A 76 8.63 -2.58 0.39
N ALA A 77 9.60 -1.71 0.07
CA ALA A 77 9.34 -0.50 -0.68
C ALA A 77 8.93 -0.86 -2.10
N TYR A 78 7.86 -0.24 -2.59
CA TYR A 78 7.37 -0.43 -3.95
C TYR A 78 7.80 0.71 -4.85
N GLN A 79 7.40 1.94 -4.49
CA GLN A 79 7.64 3.15 -5.27
C GLN A 79 7.70 4.41 -4.41
N MET A 80 8.38 5.45 -4.92
CA MET A 80 8.38 6.82 -4.39
C MET A 80 8.83 6.99 -2.92
N SER A 81 9.48 5.98 -2.33
CA SER A 81 9.96 5.93 -0.94
C SER A 81 8.87 6.04 0.15
N HIS A 82 7.59 6.06 -0.22
CA HIS A 82 6.47 6.18 0.72
C HIS A 82 5.30 5.22 0.39
N VAL A 83 5.40 4.48 -0.72
CA VAL A 83 4.47 3.41 -1.06
C VAL A 83 5.15 2.08 -0.80
N TRP A 84 4.51 1.26 0.02
CA TRP A 84 5.03 -0.02 0.48
C TRP A 84 4.08 -1.16 0.10
N LEU A 85 4.62 -2.37 -0.05
CA LEU A 85 3.83 -3.59 -0.13
C LEU A 85 3.97 -4.34 1.17
N LEU A 86 2.84 -4.64 1.80
CA LEU A 86 2.75 -5.45 3.01
C LEU A 86 2.00 -6.73 2.68
N ASN A 87 2.71 -7.85 2.68
CA ASN A 87 2.14 -9.17 2.49
C ASN A 87 1.85 -9.82 3.83
N VAL A 88 0.64 -10.38 3.97
CA VAL A 88 0.23 -11.16 5.13
C VAL A 88 -0.10 -12.61 4.73
N ARG A 89 -0.09 -13.50 5.71
CA ARG A 89 -0.29 -14.95 5.52
C ARG A 89 -1.76 -15.33 5.44
N THR A 90 -2.59 -14.65 6.22
CA THR A 90 -4.01 -14.94 6.44
C THR A 90 -4.91 -13.81 5.94
N ASP A 91 -6.15 -14.15 5.58
CA ASP A 91 -7.13 -13.14 5.15
C ASP A 91 -7.64 -12.35 6.38
N GLU A 92 -7.65 -12.97 7.56
CA GLU A 92 -7.97 -12.36 8.86
C GLU A 92 -7.01 -11.23 9.23
N ALA A 93 -5.70 -11.42 9.03
CA ALA A 93 -4.71 -10.37 9.27
C ALA A 93 -4.87 -9.19 8.31
N LYS A 94 -5.25 -9.48 7.05
CA LYS A 94 -5.56 -8.42 6.07
C LYS A 94 -6.77 -7.63 6.50
N ASN A 95 -7.85 -8.30 6.92
CA ASN A 95 -9.05 -7.63 7.41
C ASN A 95 -8.75 -6.80 8.66
N THR A 96 -7.93 -7.32 9.59
CA THR A 96 -7.49 -6.56 10.78
C THR A 96 -6.79 -5.25 10.42
N LEU A 97 -5.93 -5.27 9.38
CA LEU A 97 -5.28 -4.06 8.86
C LEU A 97 -6.25 -3.10 8.18
N LEU A 98 -7.22 -3.63 7.42
CA LEU A 98 -8.23 -2.81 6.75
C LEU A 98 -9.18 -2.16 7.76
N ASP A 99 -9.61 -2.90 8.78
CA ASP A 99 -10.46 -2.44 9.87
C ASP A 99 -9.75 -1.38 10.73
N ALA A 100 -8.43 -1.50 10.91
CA ALA A 100 -7.64 -0.46 11.55
C ALA A 100 -7.66 0.86 10.75
N GLY A 101 -7.76 0.78 9.41
CA GLY A 101 -7.90 1.91 8.47
C GLY A 101 -6.69 2.84 8.35
N LEU A 102 -5.90 2.97 9.42
CA LEU A 102 -4.71 3.79 9.53
C LEU A 102 -3.64 3.04 10.35
N LEU A 103 -2.45 2.90 9.77
CA LEU A 103 -1.27 2.43 10.47
C LEU A 103 -0.41 3.64 10.84
N SER A 104 -0.14 3.87 12.13
CA SER A 104 0.76 4.95 12.55
C SER A 104 2.21 4.49 12.46
N VAL A 105 3.00 5.05 11.53
CA VAL A 105 4.41 4.69 11.31
C VAL A 105 5.24 5.96 11.45
N LYS A 106 6.25 5.97 12.34
CA LYS A 106 7.04 7.17 12.69
C LYS A 106 6.15 8.36 13.12
N ASP A 107 5.10 8.06 13.89
CA ASP A 107 4.08 9.03 14.33
C ASP A 107 3.30 9.70 13.17
N GLN A 108 3.45 9.20 11.94
CA GLN A 108 2.71 9.65 10.76
C GLN A 108 1.67 8.62 10.34
N ARG A 109 0.64 9.09 9.64
CA ARG A 109 -0.44 8.23 9.15
C ARG A 109 -0.03 7.54 7.86
N CYS A 110 -0.04 6.22 7.86
CA CYS A 110 -0.03 5.42 6.64
C CYS A 110 -1.43 4.88 6.38
N VAL A 111 -1.98 5.17 5.21
CA VAL A 111 -3.30 4.68 4.79
C VAL A 111 -3.11 3.36 4.08
N SER A 112 -3.68 2.28 4.62
CA SER A 112 -3.69 0.96 3.98
C SER A 112 -4.98 0.75 3.21
N ARG A 113 -4.87 0.33 1.94
CA ARG A 113 -5.96 -0.21 1.12
C ARG A 113 -5.60 -1.58 0.58
#